data_AF-A0A7U9SSS5-F1
#
_entry.id   AF-A0A7U9SSS5-F1
#
_cell.length_a   1.000
_cell.length_b   1.000
_cell.length_c   1.000
_cell.angle_alpha   90.00
_cell.angle_beta   90.00
_cell.angle_gamma   90.00
#
_symmetry.space_group_name_H-M   'P 1'
#
loop_
_entity.id
_entity.type
_entity.pdbx_description
1 polymer ?
#
loop_
_entity_poly.entity_id
_entity_poly.type
_entity_poly.pdbx_seq_one_letter_code
_entity_poly.pdbx_strand_id
1 'polypeptide(L)' 'MVRKGVIGIPQDGRMTACSYTVKHYEEGSVFGIDGGRISKLAIKIDGKTTCCYDRGWDCEPEDDATKAALAILIMEYN' A
#
# COMPACT_ATOMS: atom_id res chain seq x y z
N MET A 1 -3.77 -9.20 -10.83
CA MET A 1 -2.31 -9.18 -11.06
C MET A 1 -1.57 -8.86 -9.76
N VAL A 2 -0.28 -9.22 -9.67
CA VAL A 2 0.59 -8.78 -8.56
C VAL A 2 1.57 -7.73 -9.07
N ARG A 3 1.79 -6.68 -8.28
CA ARG A 3 2.74 -5.60 -8.52
C ARG A 3 3.65 -5.46 -7.31
N LYS A 4 4.92 -5.14 -7.57
CA LYS A 4 5.94 -4.92 -6.55
C LYS A 4 6.80 -3.74 -6.97
N GLY A 5 7.26 -2.97 -6.01
CA GLY A 5 8.13 -1.83 -6.28
C GLY A 5 8.53 -1.11 -5.01
N VAL A 6 9.11 0.06 -5.19
CA VAL A 6 9.48 0.99 -4.12
C VAL A 6 8.96 2.37 -4.49
N ILE A 7 8.31 3.03 -3.55
CA ILE A 7 7.92 4.44 -3.65
C ILE A 7 8.83 5.23 -2.72
N GLY A 8 9.49 6.26 -3.24
CA GLY A 8 10.23 7.21 -2.41
C GLY A 8 9.28 8.32 -1.95
N ILE A 9 9.14 8.49 -0.63
CA ILE A 9 8.34 9.57 -0.04
C ILE A 9 9.28 10.63 0.55
N PRO A 10 9.30 11.86 0.01
CA PRO A 10 10.10 12.93 0.58
C PRO A 10 9.43 13.52 1.83
N GLN A 11 10.18 13.60 2.94
CA GLN A 11 9.76 14.20 4.21
C GLN A 11 10.95 14.88 4.89
N ASP A 12 10.81 16.16 5.28
CA ASP A 12 11.83 16.92 6.01
C ASP A 12 13.25 16.84 5.42
N GLY A 13 13.35 16.91 4.09
CA GLY A 13 14.62 16.83 3.36
C GLY A 13 15.25 15.43 3.31
N ARG A 14 14.54 14.40 3.78
CA ARG A 14 14.91 12.98 3.67
C ARG A 14 13.96 12.26 2.73
N MET A 15 14.40 11.11 2.23
CA MET A 15 13.60 10.23 1.38
C MET A 15 13.36 8.92 2.10
N THR A 16 12.10 8.60 2.37
CA THR A 16 11.68 7.33 2.98
C THR A 16 11.34 6.33 1.87
N ALA A 17 12.05 5.21 1.82
CA ALA A 17 11.81 4.16 0.83
C ALA A 17 10.72 3.19 1.32
N CYS A 18 9.55 3.23 0.69
CA CYS A 18 8.42 2.36 0.98
C CYS A 18 8.37 1.24 -0.06
N SER A 19 8.89 0.06 0.31
CA SER A 19 8.76 -1.13 -0.54
C SER A 19 7.35 -1.69 -0.44
N TYR A 20 6.73 -2.08 -1.57
CA TYR A 20 5.35 -2.54 -1.58
C TYR A 20 5.14 -3.82 -2.37
N THR A 21 4.06 -4.52 -2.04
CA THR A 21 3.44 -5.55 -2.87
C THR A 21 1.93 -5.32 -2.89
N VAL A 22 1.34 -5.28 -4.08
CA VAL A 22 -0.11 -5.11 -4.29
C VAL A 22 -0.63 -6.26 -5.13
N LYS A 23 -1.72 -6.88 -4.69
CA LYS A 23 -2.52 -7.82 -5.49
C LYS A 23 -3.87 -7.18 -5.79
N HIS A 24 -4.05 -6.76 -7.03
CA HIS A 24 -5.30 -6.16 -7.51
C HIS A 24 -5.95 -7.01 -8.61
N TYR A 25 -7.24 -6.81 -8.85
CA TYR A 25 -7.98 -7.46 -9.95
C TYR A 25 -8.34 -6.45 -11.03
N GLU A 26 -9.04 -6.91 -12.07
CA GLU A 26 -9.55 -6.05 -13.15
C GLU A 26 -10.73 -5.20 -12.66
N GLU A 27 -11.61 -5.82 -11.87
CA GLU A 27 -12.80 -5.20 -11.28
C GLU A 27 -12.72 -5.17 -9.75
N GLY A 28 -13.50 -4.26 -9.14
CA GLY A 28 -13.62 -4.14 -7.70
C GLY A 28 -14.34 -5.32 -7.06
N SER A 29 -14.22 -5.48 -5.75
CA SER A 29 -14.90 -6.56 -5.02
C SER A 29 -15.15 -6.22 -3.56
N VAL A 30 -16.01 -6.99 -2.90
CA VAL A 30 -16.25 -6.91 -1.43
C VAL A 30 -14.99 -7.14 -0.58
N PHE A 31 -13.95 -7.73 -1.18
CA PHE A 31 -12.64 -7.92 -0.54
C PHE A 31 -11.66 -6.80 -0.87
N GLY A 32 -12.04 -5.90 -1.76
CA GLY A 32 -11.30 -4.71 -2.15
C GLY A 32 -11.22 -3.69 -1.03
N ILE A 33 -10.11 -2.96 -0.94
CA ILE A 33 -10.07 -1.74 -0.13
C ILE A 33 -11.17 -0.80 -0.64
N ASP A 34 -12.10 -0.43 0.23
CA ASP A 34 -13.28 0.39 -0.09
C ASP A 34 -14.11 -0.14 -1.27
N GLY A 35 -14.15 -1.47 -1.45
CA GLY A 35 -14.86 -2.11 -2.57
C GLY A 35 -14.10 -2.08 -3.90
N GLY A 36 -12.89 -1.54 -3.94
CA GLY A 36 -12.07 -1.41 -5.15
C GLY A 36 -11.34 -2.68 -5.57
N ARG A 37 -10.34 -2.54 -6.45
CA ARG A 37 -9.64 -3.68 -7.08
C ARG A 37 -8.59 -4.33 -6.19
N ILE A 38 -8.07 -3.64 -5.17
CA ILE A 38 -6.95 -4.13 -4.34
C ILE A 38 -7.45 -5.13 -3.28
N SER A 39 -7.11 -6.40 -3.47
CA SER A 39 -7.47 -7.49 -2.53
C SER A 39 -6.43 -7.76 -1.45
N LYS A 40 -5.16 -7.43 -1.73
CA LYS A 40 -4.06 -7.53 -0.77
C LYS A 40 -3.04 -6.42 -1.00
N LEU A 41 -2.49 -5.87 0.06
CA LEU A 41 -1.45 -4.84 0.02
C LEU A 41 -0.51 -5.01 1.21
N ALA A 42 0.79 -4.87 0.99
CA ALA A 42 1.77 -4.79 2.05
C ALA A 42 2.76 -3.67 1.72
N ILE A 43 3.03 -2.79 2.68
CA ILE A 43 4.07 -1.76 2.62
C ILE A 43 5.07 -2.02 3.74
N LYS A 44 6.35 -1.90 3.40
CA LYS A 44 7.45 -2.04 4.34
C LYS A 44 8.43 -0.89 4.22
N ILE A 45 8.84 -0.36 5.36
CA ILE A 45 9.92 0.62 5.52
C ILE A 45 11.04 -0.09 6.31
N ASP A 46 12.27 -0.03 5.80
CA ASP A 46 13.44 -0.71 6.40
C ASP A 46 13.18 -2.20 6.73
N GLY A 47 12.43 -2.87 5.85
CA GLY A 47 12.07 -4.29 5.99
C GLY A 47 10.95 -4.60 6.99
N LYS A 48 10.48 -3.61 7.77
CA LYS A 48 9.37 -3.73 8.72
C LYS A 48 8.04 -3.43 8.04
N THR A 49 7.04 -4.27 8.26
CA THR A 49 5.67 -4.01 7.78
C THR A 49 5.07 -2.85 8.55
N THR A 50 4.68 -1.81 7.81
CA THR A 50 4.02 -0.61 8.35
C THR A 50 2.58 -0.48 7.88
N CYS A 51 2.18 -1.25 6.87
CA CYS A 51 0.78 -1.40 6.44
C CYS A 51 0.59 -2.79 5.84
N CYS A 52 -0.50 -3.46 6.20
CA CYS A 52 -0.91 -4.74 5.64
C CYS A 52 -2.42 -4.80 5.51
N TYR A 53 -2.88 -5.22 4.33
CA TYR A 53 -4.28 -5.52 4.04
C TYR A 53 -4.36 -6.89 3.39
N ASP A 54 -5.15 -7.80 3.94
CA ASP A 54 -5.51 -9.08 3.34
C ASP A 54 -7.02 -9.29 3.45
N ARG A 55 -7.75 -8.55 2.62
CA ARG A 55 -9.24 -8.52 2.61
C ARG A 55 -9.83 -7.99 3.92
N GLY A 56 -9.08 -7.11 4.55
CA GLY A 56 -9.28 -6.53 5.88
C GLY A 56 -7.94 -5.97 6.35
N TRP A 57 -7.95 -5.01 7.26
CA TRP A 57 -6.71 -4.40 7.76
C TRP A 57 -5.99 -5.34 8.73
N ASP A 58 -4.90 -5.92 8.22
CA ASP A 58 -3.77 -6.51 8.94
C ASP A 58 -3.15 -5.59 9.99
N CYS A 59 -2.79 -4.43 9.47
CA CYS A 59 -2.03 -3.38 10.11
C CYS A 59 -2.33 -2.11 9.32
N GLU A 60 -2.98 -1.15 9.97
CA GLU A 60 -3.26 0.15 9.38
C GLU A 60 -2.00 1.03 9.37
N PRO A 61 -1.83 1.91 8.37
CA PRO A 61 -0.69 2.81 8.32
C PRO A 61 -0.80 3.90 9.40
N GLU A 62 0.17 3.97 10.29
CA GLU A 62 0.21 5.00 11.34
C GLU A 62 1.08 6.21 10.97
N ASP A 63 2.19 5.98 10.28
CA ASP A 63 3.14 7.03 9.90
C ASP A 63 2.81 7.68 8.55
N ASP A 64 3.24 8.92 8.40
CA ASP A 64 2.90 9.75 7.23
C ASP A 64 3.51 9.23 5.92
N ALA A 65 4.68 8.56 5.97
CA ALA A 65 5.28 7.99 4.76
C ALA A 65 4.43 6.83 4.24
N THR A 66 4.04 5.93 5.14
CA THR A 66 3.21 4.78 4.79
C THR A 66 1.82 5.21 4.33
N LYS A 67 1.21 6.22 4.96
CA LYS A 67 -0.09 6.78 4.51
C LYS A 67 0.01 7.37 3.09
N ALA A 68 1.06 8.14 2.81
CA ALA A 68 1.29 8.70 1.49
C ALA A 68 1.51 7.62 0.43
N ALA A 69 2.33 6.61 0.74
CA ALA A 69 2.55 5.46 -0.14
C ALA A 69 1.26 4.67 -0.39
N LEU A 70 0.44 4.44 0.63
CA LEU A 70 -0.86 3.79 0.48
C LEU A 70 -1.78 4.59 -0.45
N ALA A 71 -1.88 5.91 -0.26
CA ALA A 71 -2.72 6.76 -1.10
C ALA A 71 -2.31 6.68 -2.59
N ILE A 72 -1.02 6.68 -2.89
CA ILE A 72 -0.51 6.51 -4.27
C ILE A 72 -0.91 5.13 -4.83
N LEU A 73 -0.76 4.07 -4.04
CA LEU A 73 -1.10 2.72 -4.47
C LEU A 73 -2.60 2.55 -4.69
N ILE A 74 -3.44 3.19 -3.88
CA ILE A 74 -4.90 3.21 -4.07
C ILE A 74 -5.25 3.94 -5.37
N MET A 75 -4.65 5.10 -5.65
CA MET A 75 -4.89 5.86 -6.88
C MET A 75 -4.50 5.08 -8.14
N GLU A 76 -3.43 4.29 -8.09
CA GLU A 76 -2.92 3.54 -9.24
C GLU A 76 -3.66 2.21 -9.46
N TYR A 77 -3.89 1.45 -8.38
CA TYR A 77 -4.29 0.04 -8.47
C TYR A 77 -5.68 -0.28 -7.96
N ASN A 78 -6.34 0.63 -7.25
CA ASN A 78 -7.71 0.42 -6.78
C ASN A 78 -8.74 0.83 -7.83
#